data_AF-A0A9X1F1R8-F1
#
_entry.id   AF-A0A9X1F1R8-F1
#
_cell.length_a   1.000
_cell.length_b   1.000
_cell.length_c   1.000
_cell.angle_alpha   90.00
_cell.angle_beta   90.00
_cell.angle_gamma   90.00
#
_symmetry.space_group_name_H-M   'P 1'
#
loop_
_entity.id
_entity.type
_entity.pdbx_description
1 polymer ?
#
loop_
_entity_poly.entity_id
_entity_poly.type
_entity_poly.pdbx_seq_one_letter_code
_entity_poly.pdbx_strand_id
1 'polypeptide(L)' 'MTRNTQALIWAAIIIAAALICVSYGLNNAASFGIVSGLSGAAWGSLQADSPCVRGCLQ' A
#
# COMPACT_ATOMS: atom_id res chain seq x y z
N MET A 1 7.52 -2.84 14.10
CA MET A 1 6.26 -3.46 13.63
C MET A 1 6.59 -4.82 13.03
N THR A 2 5.73 -5.83 13.16
CA THR A 2 5.94 -7.10 12.43
C THR A 2 5.51 -6.92 10.98
N ARG A 3 6.18 -7.60 10.03
CA ARG A 3 5.82 -7.55 8.60
C ARG A 3 4.35 -7.90 8.35
N ASN A 4 3.81 -8.83 9.12
CA ASN A 4 2.40 -9.23 9.05
C ASN A 4 1.47 -8.07 9.44
N THR A 5 1.80 -7.32 10.50
CA THR A 5 1.02 -6.14 10.91
C THR A 5 1.01 -5.06 9.83
N GLN A 6 2.16 -4.80 9.20
CA GLN A 6 2.29 -3.80 8.13
C GLN A 6 1.53 -4.21 6.86
N ALA A 7 1.57 -5.49 6.50
CA ALA A 7 0.79 -6.02 5.38
C ALA A 7 -0.72 -5.91 5.63
N LEU A 8 -1.18 -6.19 6.85
CA LEU A 8 -2.58 -6.04 7.24
C LEU A 8 -3.05 -4.57 7.19
N ILE A 9 -2.20 -3.63 7.60
CA ILE A 9 -2.50 -2.19 7.52
C ILE A 9 -2.66 -1.77 6.05
N TRP A 10 -1.75 -2.18 5.17
CA TRP A 10 -1.86 -1.87 3.74
C TRP A 10 -3.09 -2.49 3.09
N ALA A 11 -3.42 -3.74 3.44
CA ALA A 11 -4.64 -4.40 2.95
C ALA A 11 -5.89 -3.60 3.35
N ALA A 12 -5.98 -3.13 4.60
CA ALA A 12 -7.10 -2.31 5.07
C ALA A 12 -7.20 -0.98 4.30
N ILE A 13 -6.08 -0.30 4.04
CA ILE A 13 -6.05 0.97 3.29
C ILE A 13 -6.51 0.77 1.85
N ILE A 14 -6.05 -0.29 1.17
CA ILE A 14 -6.41 -0.58 -0.23
C ILE A 14 -7.92 -0.86 -0.34
N ILE A 15 -8.48 -1.65 0.59
CA ILE A 15 -9.92 -1.95 0.61
C ILE A 15 -10.73 -0.68 0.88
N ALA A 16 -10.32 0.15 1.84
CA ALA A 16 -10.99 1.42 2.12
C ALA A 16 -10.97 2.37 0.90
N ALA A 17 -9.82 2.49 0.22
CA ALA A 17 -9.71 3.30 -0.99
C ALA A 17 -10.59 2.78 -2.13
N ALA A 18 -10.71 1.47 -2.29
CA ALA A 18 -11.60 0.86 -3.28
C ALA A 18 -13.08 1.17 -2.99
N LEU A 19 -13.50 1.07 -1.72
CA LEU A 19 -14.87 1.43 -1.30
C LEU A 19 -15.19 2.91 -1.53
N ILE A 20 -14.24 3.79 -1.26
CA ILE A 20 -14.37 5.23 -1.54
C ILE A 20 -14.51 5.45 -3.05
N CYS A 21 -13.68 4.81 -3.87
CA CYS A 21 -13.78 4.92 -5.32
C CYS A 21 -15.16 4.52 -5.86
N VAL A 22 -15.72 3.43 -5.33
CA VAL A 22 -17.08 2.97 -5.68
C VAL A 22 -18.13 3.98 -5.24
N SER A 23 -18.01 4.54 -4.03
CA SER A 23 -18.98 5.49 -3.46
C SER A 23 -19.03 6.83 -4.20
N TYR A 24 -17.88 7.27 -4.73
CA TYR A 24 -17.76 8.51 -5.50
C TYR A 24 -18.04 8.33 -7.00
N GLY A 25 -18.37 7.12 -7.46
CA GLY A 25 -18.65 6.84 -8.87
C GLY A 25 -17.46 7.15 -9.79
N LEU A 26 -16.23 7.01 -9.27
CA LEU A 26 -15.03 7.29 -10.03
C LEU A 26 -14.91 6.34 -11.23
N ASN A 27 -14.52 6.88 -12.39
CA ASN A 27 -14.27 6.11 -13.60
C ASN A 27 -13.24 5.00 -13.32
N ASN A 28 -13.42 3.82 -13.93
CA ASN A 28 -12.60 2.61 -13.76
C ASN A 28 -11.09 2.88 -13.87
N ALA A 29 -10.67 3.83 -14.71
CA ALA A 29 -9.26 4.18 -14.85
C ALA A 29 -8.69 4.87 -13.59
N ALA A 30 -9.46 5.74 -12.94
CA ALA A 30 -9.04 6.45 -11.73
C ALA A 30 -9.00 5.51 -10.52
N SER A 31 -10.02 4.67 -10.35
CA SER A 31 -10.04 3.66 -9.30
C SER A 31 -8.90 2.64 -9.46
N PHE A 32 -8.60 2.23 -10.70
CA PHE A 32 -7.47 1.35 -10.99
C PHE A 32 -6.14 2.04 -10.66
N GLY A 33 -5.96 3.31 -11.03
CA GLY A 33 -4.75 4.08 -10.70
C GLY A 33 -4.52 4.18 -9.19
N ILE A 34 -5.58 4.44 -8.42
CA ILE A 34 -5.51 4.54 -6.96
C ILE A 34 -5.13 3.19 -6.33
N VAL A 35 -5.81 2.10 -6.72
CA VAL A 35 -5.55 0.76 -6.16
C VAL A 35 -4.17 0.23 -6.57
N SER A 36 -3.77 0.39 -7.83
CA SER A 36 -2.45 -0.04 -8.31
C SER A 36 -1.32 0.78 -7.69
N GLY A 37 -1.48 2.10 -7.55
CA GLY A 37 -0.52 2.96 -6.87
C GLY A 37 -0.34 2.61 -5.40
N LEU A 38 -1.44 2.41 -4.66
CA LEU A 38 -1.40 1.97 -3.26
C LEU A 38 -0.76 0.58 -3.13
N SER A 39 -1.06 -0.34 -4.04
CA SER A 39 -0.45 -1.68 -4.04
C SER A 39 1.07 -1.63 -4.29
N GLY A 40 1.54 -0.77 -5.20
CA GLY A 40 2.96 -0.56 -5.43
C GLY A 40 3.67 0.09 -4.23
N ALA A 41 3.03 1.07 -3.59
CA ALA A 41 3.54 1.69 -2.37
C ALA A 41 3.59 0.70 -1.19
N ALA A 42 2.59 -0.19 -1.08
CA ALA A 42 2.60 -1.30 -0.13
C ALA A 42 3.81 -2.20 -0.34
N TRP A 43 4.05 -2.61 -1.59
CA TRP A 43 5.16 -3.48 -1.93
C TRP A 43 6.51 -2.84 -1.59
N GLY A 44 6.73 -1.59 -2.01
CA GLY A 44 7.97 -0.87 -1.73
C GLY A 44 8.23 -0.67 -0.24
N SER A 45 7.19 -0.31 0.52
CA SER A 45 7.33 -0.13 1.97
C SER A 45 7.60 -1.43 2.72
N LEU A 46 6.97 -2.55 2.33
CA LEU A 46 7.22 -3.87 2.91
C LEU A 46 8.64 -4.40 2.60
N GLN A 47 9.21 -4.00 1.46
CA GLN A 47 10.54 -4.42 1.01
C GLN A 47 11.66 -3.56 1.60
N ALA A 48 11.39 -2.28 1.87
CA ALA A 48 12.31 -1.33 2.51
C ALA A 48 12.68 -1.71 3.95
N ASP A 49 11.85 -2.51 4.65
CA ASP A 49 12.15 -3.11 5.95
C ASP A 49 13.18 -4.26 5.89
N SER A 50 13.96 -4.37 4.80
CA SER A 50 15.07 -5.31 4.70
C SER A 50 16.30 -4.77 5.46
N PRO A 51 16.94 -5.56 6.34
CA PRO A 51 18.00 -5.09 7.24
C PRO A 51 19.25 -4.57 6.53
N CYS A 52 19.44 -4.86 5.24
CA CYS A 52 20.63 -4.49 4.48
C CYS A 52 20.76 -2.99 4.16
N VAL A 53 19.73 -2.17 4.37
CA VAL A 53 19.80 -0.71 4.11
C VAL A 53 19.98 0.12 5.39
N ARG A 54 19.65 -0.43 6.57
CA ARG A 54 19.86 0.25 7.86
C ARG A 54 21.26 0.07 8.47
N GLY A 55 22.09 -0.83 7.93
CA GLY A 55 23.41 -1.14 8.47
C GLY A 55 24.55 -0.21 8.03
N CYS A 56 24.35 0.64 7.02
CA CYS A 56 25.39 1.54 6.49
C CYS A 56 25.16 3.02 6.82
N LEU A 57 24.20 3.33 7.69
CA LEU A 57 23.89 4.70 8.14
C LEU A 57 23.87 4.83 9.67
N GLN A 58 24.58 3.94 10.38
CA GLN A 58 24.85 4.08 11.81
C GLN A 58 26.34 4.22 12.07
#